data_AF-A0A961YEZ1-F1
#
_entry.id   AF-A0A961YEZ1-F1
#
_cell.length_a   1.000
_cell.length_b   1.000
_cell.length_c   1.000
_cell.angle_alpha   90.00
_cell.angle_beta   90.00
_cell.angle_gamma   90.00
#
_symmetry.space_group_name_H-M   'P 1'
#
loop_
_entity.id
_entity.type
_entity.pdbx_description
1 polymer ?
#
loop_
_entity_poly.entity_id
_entity_poly.type
_entity_poly.pdbx_seq_one_letter_code
_entity_poly.pdbx_strand_id
1 'polypeptide(L)' 'DVAGGTGDIAMRYARASGENATAVICDISPEMLEVGRRRVSGAHLDHRIQCVEGNAEQLPFESGTFDAYTIAFGIRNVT' A
#
# COMPACT_ATOMS: atom_id res chain seq x y z
N ASP A 1 2.58 -1.41 -2.50
CA ASP A 1 2.38 -2.39 -1.42
C ASP A 1 1.08 -3.14 -1.68
N VAL A 2 1.18 -4.26 -2.39
CA VAL A 2 0.04 -5.07 -2.86
C VAL A 2 -0.30 -6.13 -1.82
N ALA A 3 -1.59 -6.37 -1.61
CA ALA A 3 -2.09 -7.08 -0.43
C ALA A 3 -1.49 -6.50 0.86
N GLY A 4 -1.41 -5.16 0.90
CA GLY A 4 -0.71 -4.41 1.95
C GLY A 4 -1.49 -4.31 3.26
N GLY A 5 -2.77 -4.70 3.27
CA GLY A 5 -3.65 -4.71 4.42
C GLY A 5 -3.66 -3.36 5.14
N THR A 6 -3.20 -3.36 6.39
CA THR A 6 -3.13 -2.14 7.22
C THR A 6 -1.89 -1.28 7.00
N GLY A 7 -1.08 -1.56 5.97
CA GLY A 7 -0.03 -0.67 5.48
C GLY A 7 1.35 -0.78 6.17
N ASP A 8 1.66 -1.91 6.80
CA ASP A 8 2.91 -2.05 7.57
C ASP A 8 4.17 -1.83 6.71
N ILE A 9 4.23 -2.42 5.52
CA ILE A 9 5.39 -2.27 4.62
C ILE A 9 5.44 -0.86 4.04
N ALA A 10 4.32 -0.33 3.53
CA ALA A 10 4.25 1.04 3.00
C ALA A 10 4.71 2.10 4.02
N MET A 11 4.26 2.00 5.29
CA MET A 11 4.67 2.95 6.33
C MET A 11 6.15 2.82 6.70
N ARG A 12 6.68 1.60 6.80
CA ARG A 12 8.12 1.38 7.05
C ARG A 12 8.96 1.94 5.92
N TYR A 13 8.55 1.71 4.68
CA TYR A 13 9.19 2.25 3.49
C TYR A 13 9.19 3.78 3.49
N ALA A 14 8.03 4.42 3.70
CA ALA A 14 7.94 5.88 3.72
C ALA A 14 8.82 6.51 4.81
N ARG A 15 8.89 5.91 6.01
CA ARG A 15 9.74 6.38 7.10
C ARG A 15 11.24 6.22 6.81
N ALA A 16 11.64 5.07 6.27
CA ALA A 16 13.05 4.79 5.96
C ALA A 16 13.58 5.69 4.82
N SER A 17 12.71 6.06 3.88
CA SER A 17 13.09 6.84 2.69
C SER A 17 13.15 8.36 2.90
N GLY A 18 13.04 8.87 4.13
CA GLY A 18 12.96 10.32 4.37
C GLY A 18 11.73 10.89 3.69
N GLU A 19 11.81 12.02 2.97
CA GLU A 19 10.69 12.60 2.18
C GLU A 19 10.68 12.16 0.70
N ASN A 20 11.64 11.34 0.28
CA ASN A 20 11.94 11.10 -1.14
C ASN A 20 11.09 9.99 -1.80
N ALA A 21 10.07 9.48 -1.12
CA ALA A 21 9.30 8.35 -1.62
C ALA A 21 7.82 8.48 -1.30
N THR A 22 6.98 8.04 -2.21
CA THR A 22 5.54 7.84 -1.99
C THR A 22 5.22 6.35 -2.05
N ALA A 23 4.07 5.97 -1.53
CA ALA A 23 3.62 4.59 -1.59
C ALA A 23 2.10 4.51 -1.79
N VAL A 24 1.67 3.45 -2.46
CA VAL A 24 0.26 3.07 -2.54
C VAL A 24 0.10 1.71 -1.86
N ILE A 25 -0.81 1.66 -0.89
CA ILE A 25 -1.34 0.44 -0.30
C ILE A 25 -2.51 0.01 -1.19
N CYS A 26 -2.41 -1.16 -1.80
CA CYS A 26 -3.47 -1.78 -2.59
C CYS A 26 -3.90 -3.07 -1.89
N ASP A 27 -5.16 -3.15 -1.48
CA ASP A 27 -5.71 -4.35 -0.83
C ASP A 27 -7.17 -4.58 -1.24
N ILE A 28 -7.64 -5.82 -1.19
CA ILE A 28 -9.01 -6.19 -1.55
C ILE A 28 -9.99 -5.97 -0.40
N SER A 29 -9.52 -5.89 0.85
CA SER A 29 -10.38 -5.72 2.03
C SER A 29 -10.57 -4.23 2.35
N PRO A 30 -11.78 -3.68 2.18
CA PRO A 30 -12.07 -2.30 2.55
C PRO A 30 -11.89 -2.05 4.06
N GLU A 31 -12.16 -3.05 4.91
CA GLU A 31 -11.97 -2.96 6.36
C GLU A 31 -10.50 -2.79 6.74
N MET A 32 -9.61 -3.55 6.09
CA MET A 32 -8.17 -3.45 6.30
C MET A 32 -7.65 -2.10 5.82
N LEU A 33 -8.15 -1.60 4.68
CA LEU A 33 -7.79 -0.27 4.17
C LEU A 33 -8.29 0.85 5.08
N GLU A 34 -9.45 0.71 5.70
CA GLU A 34 -9.95 1.69 6.67
C GLU A 34 -9.00 1.81 7.87
N VAL A 35 -8.56 0.68 8.42
CA VAL A 35 -7.53 0.66 9.48
C VAL A 35 -6.22 1.24 8.95
N GLY A 36 -5.81 0.89 7.73
CA GLY A 36 -4.63 1.43 7.06
C GLY A 36 -4.65 2.96 6.98
N ARG A 37 -5.76 3.54 6.52
CA ARG A 37 -5.95 5.01 6.44
C ARG A 37 -5.80 5.67 7.81
N ARG A 38 -6.42 5.11 8.86
CA ARG A 38 -6.28 5.64 10.23
C ARG A 38 -4.83 5.58 10.71
N ARG A 39 -4.10 4.50 10.41
CA ARG A 39 -2.69 4.34 10.80
C ARG A 39 -1.77 5.29 10.04
N VAL A 40 -1.98 5.46 8.74
CA VAL A 40 -1.27 6.43 7.90
C VAL A 40 -1.49 7.85 8.44
N SER A 41 -2.75 8.19 8.78
CA SER A 41 -3.08 9.50 9.33
C SER A 41 -2.49 9.76 10.71
N GLY A 42 -2.61 8.79 11.61
CA GLY A 42 -1.98 8.86 12.93
C GLY A 42 -0.44 8.90 12.87
N ALA A 43 0.14 8.48 11.75
CA ALA A 43 1.57 8.57 11.47
C ALA A 43 1.98 9.87 10.74
N HIS A 44 1.03 10.75 10.40
CA HIS A 44 1.22 11.95 9.59
C HIS A 44 1.82 11.67 8.20
N LEU A 45 1.46 10.54 7.59
CA LEU A 45 1.98 10.10 6.30
C LEU A 45 0.96 10.24 5.15
N ASP A 46 -0.19 10.90 5.37
CA ASP A 46 -1.27 11.03 4.38
C ASP A 46 -0.84 11.70 3.07
N HIS A 47 0.12 12.62 3.16
CA HIS A 47 0.69 13.31 2.01
C HIS A 47 1.58 12.42 1.13
N ARG A 48 1.88 11.19 1.58
CA ARG A 48 2.84 10.28 0.93
C ARG A 48 2.31 8.87 0.73
N ILE A 49 1.31 8.46 1.50
CA ILE A 49 0.74 7.11 1.41
C ILE A 49 -0.74 7.21 1.08
N GLN A 50 -1.13 6.55 0.00
CA GLN A 50 -2.53 6.39 -0.42
C GLN A 50 -3.01 4.96 -0.21
N CYS A 51 -4.30 4.79 0.08
CA CYS A 51 -4.96 3.50 0.22
C CYS A 51 -6.00 3.31 -0.88
N VAL A 52 -5.78 2.34 -1.76
CA VAL A 52 -6.62 2.01 -2.92
C VAL A 52 -7.16 0.60 -2.75
N GLU A 53 -8.47 0.43 -2.99
CA GLU A 53 -9.06 -0.90 -3.05
C GLU A 53 -8.77 -1.53 -4.42
N GLY A 54 -8.28 -2.76 -4.43
CA GLY A 54 -7.95 -3.43 -5.68
C GLY A 54 -7.55 -4.89 -5.50
N ASN A 55 -7.85 -5.69 -6.53
CA ASN A 55 -7.39 -7.07 -6.62
C ASN A 55 -5.92 -7.10 -7.06
N ALA A 56 -5.08 -7.85 -6.35
CA ALA A 56 -3.68 -8.04 -6.67
C ALA A 56 -3.44 -8.73 -8.03
N GLU A 57 -4.40 -9.53 -8.52
CA GLU A 57 -4.34 -10.19 -9.83
C GLU A 57 -4.76 -9.27 -10.98
N GLN A 58 -5.47 -8.18 -10.67
CA GLN A 58 -5.98 -7.20 -11.64
C GLN A 58 -5.82 -5.80 -11.06
N LEU A 59 -4.58 -5.34 -11.07
CA LEU A 59 -4.23 -4.07 -10.46
C LEU A 59 -4.93 -2.89 -11.17
N PRO A 60 -5.57 -1.96 -10.43
CA PRO A 60 -6.28 -0.81 -10.99
C PRO A 60 -5.31 0.34 -11.34
N PHE A 61 -4.15 0.02 -11.91
CA PHE A 61 -3.10 0.97 -12.24
C PHE A 61 -2.61 0.76 -13.66
N GLU A 62 -2.12 1.82 -14.29
CA GLU A 62 -1.52 1.72 -15.61
C GLU A 62 -0.18 0.97 -15.54
N SER A 63 0.21 0.36 -16.67
CA SER A 63 1.50 -0.31 -16.77
C SER A 63 2.64 0.70 -16.64
N GLY A 64 3.64 0.39 -15.81
CA GLY A 64 4.81 1.24 -15.61
C GLY A 64 4.59 2.43 -14.66
N THR A 65 3.48 2.47 -13.91
CA THR A 65 3.20 3.55 -12.94
C THR A 65 4.14 3.57 -11.74
N PHE A 66 4.72 2.43 -11.35
CA PHE A 66 5.53 2.30 -10.13
C PHE A 66 6.97 1.88 -10.42
N ASP A 67 7.91 2.47 -9.68
CA ASP A 67 9.33 2.08 -9.73
C ASP A 67 9.60 0.72 -9.08
N ALA A 68 8.79 0.36 -8.08
CA ALA A 68 8.94 -0.88 -7.32
C ALA A 68 7.58 -1.40 -6.84
N TYR A 69 7.51 -2.72 -6.64
CA TYR A 69 6.35 -3.39 -6.07
C TYR A 69 6.77 -4.27 -4.89
N THR A 70 5.88 -4.40 -3.91
CA THR A 70 6.04 -5.30 -2.77
C THR A 70 4.77 -6.09 -2.55
N ILE A 71 4.91 -7.35 -2.15
CA ILE A 71 3.83 -8.21 -1.65
C ILE A 71 4.42 -9.15 -0.60
N ALA A 72 4.16 -8.87 0.67
CA ALA A 72 4.80 -9.61 1.77
C ALA A 72 4.02 -10.87 2.16
N PHE A 73 2.71 -10.75 2.33
CA PHE A 73 1.87 -11.84 2.88
C PHE A 73 0.86 -12.40 1.87
N GLY A 74 0.43 -11.59 0.90
CA GLY A 74 -0.66 -11.96 -0.01
C GLY A 74 -0.28 -12.81 -1.20
N ILE A 75 1.01 -13.06 -1.47
CA ILE A 75 1.45 -13.73 -2.72
C ILE A 75 0.92 -15.16 -2.87
N ARG A 76 0.55 -15.81 -1.76
CA ARG A 76 -0.06 -17.15 -1.75
C ARG A 76 -1.55 -17.16 -2.13
N ASN A 77 -2.18 -15.99 -2.21
CA ASN A 77 -3.62 -15.81 -2.46
C ASN A 77 -3.89 -15.25 -3.87
N VAL A 78 -2.87 -15.26 -4.75
CA VAL A 78 -2.95 -14.80 -6.14
C VAL A 78 -2.47 -15.92 -7.06
N THR A 79 -2.98 -15.95 -8.30
CA THR A 79 -2.70 -17.01 -9.29
C THR A 79 -1.88 -16.53 -10.48
#